data_AF-A0A4W5N0P6-F1
#
_entry.id   AF-A0A4W5N0P6-F1
#
_cell.length_a   1.000
_cell.length_b   1.000
_cell.length_c   1.000
_cell.angle_alpha   90.00
_cell.angle_beta   90.00
_cell.angle_gamma   90.00
#
_symmetry.space_group_name_H-M   'P 1'
#
loop_
_entity.id
_entity.type
_entity.pdbx_description
1 polymer ?
#
loop_
_entity_poly.entity_id
_entity_poly.type
_entity_poly.pdbx_seq_one_letter_code
_entity_poly.pdbx_strand_id
1 'polypeptide(L)'
;HGISGLLLNQYQRLLAKSNNGVSYGLASSATSVRPSAPKVRDQRSAVFSLEQARQRALYPRTEKIEVTLQIPGLQGTLLVMNKGVSTPHSCARRE
;
A
#
# COMPACT_ATOMS: atom_id res chain seq x y z
N HIS A 1 -5.56 27.73 12.61
CA HIS A 1 -4.47 27.91 11.62
C HIS A 1 -3.16 27.43 12.24
N GLY A 2 -2.51 26.37 11.75
CA GLY A 2 -1.20 25.98 12.35
C GLY A 2 -0.55 24.66 11.94
N ILE A 3 -1.24 23.70 11.32
CA ILE A 3 -0.66 22.35 11.09
C ILE A 3 -0.12 22.16 9.65
N SER A 4 -0.43 23.06 8.72
CA SER A 4 -0.08 22.89 7.31
C SER A 4 1.42 23.09 6.99
N GLY A 5 2.18 23.77 7.85
CA GLY A 5 3.58 24.13 7.56
C GLY A 5 4.60 23.02 7.80
N LEU A 6 4.32 22.10 8.73
CA LEU A 6 5.24 21.01 9.09
C LEU A 6 5.17 19.85 8.09
N LEU A 7 3.99 19.57 7.56
CA LEU A 7 3.74 18.48 6.63
C LEU A 7 4.28 18.80 5.22
N LEU A 8 4.16 20.06 4.79
CA LEU A 8 4.77 20.55 3.55
C LEU A 8 6.31 20.52 3.63
N ASN A 9 6.87 20.87 4.78
CA ASN A 9 8.31 20.78 5.03
C ASN A 9 8.83 19.33 5.00
N GLN A 10 8.07 18.37 5.53
CA GLN A 10 8.46 16.96 5.43
C GLN A 10 8.41 16.45 3.99
N TYR A 11 7.39 16.82 3.22
CA TYR A 11 7.28 16.48 1.80
C TYR A 11 8.43 17.09 0.98
N GLN A 12 8.78 18.35 1.22
CA GLN A 12 9.90 19.02 0.54
C GLN A 12 11.26 18.41 0.91
N ARG A 13 11.46 17.97 2.16
CA ARG A 13 12.68 17.24 2.58
C ARG A 13 12.79 15.84 1.96
N LEU A 14 11.67 15.18 1.67
CA LEU A 14 11.67 13.90 0.97
C LEU A 14 11.99 14.06 -0.53
N LEU A 15 11.56 15.15 -1.16
CA LEU A 15 11.83 15.45 -2.57
C LEU A 15 13.23 16.02 -2.83
N ALA A 16 13.84 16.70 -1.85
CA ALA A 16 15.21 17.24 -1.97
C ALA A 16 16.32 16.17 -1.95
N LYS A 17 15.99 14.89 -1.81
CA LYS A 17 16.96 13.77 -1.83
C LYS A 17 17.30 13.27 -3.24
N SER A 18 16.86 13.93 -4.31
CA SER A 18 17.18 13.56 -5.68
C SER A 18 17.64 14.77 -6.51
N ASN A 19 18.88 15.19 -6.29
CA ASN A 19 19.59 16.10 -7.19
C ASN A 19 20.83 15.39 -7.74
N ASN A 20 20.64 14.63 -8.83
CA ASN A 20 21.73 14.12 -9.65
C ASN A 20 22.23 15.26 -10.56
N GLY A 21 23.06 16.15 -10.00
CA GLY A 21 23.96 16.96 -10.82
C GLY A 21 25.08 16.06 -11.33
N VAL A 22 25.20 15.92 -12.65
CA VAL A 22 26.25 15.12 -13.27
C VAL A 22 27.58 15.87 -13.13
N SER A 23 28.32 15.55 -12.08
CA SER A 23 29.75 15.81 -11.96
C SER A 23 30.49 14.55 -12.40
N TYR A 24 31.39 14.67 -13.37
CA TYR A 24 32.35 13.62 -13.73
C TYR A 24 33.44 13.55 -12.65
N GLY A 25 33.04 13.09 -11.47
CA GLY A 25 33.91 12.84 -10.32
C GLY A 25 34.12 11.34 -10.14
N LEU A 26 35.36 10.95 -9.83
CA LEU A 26 35.80 9.58 -9.58
C LEU A 26 34.79 8.79 -8.73
N ALA A 27 34.46 7.58 -9.17
CA ALA A 27 33.57 6.68 -8.45
C ALA A 27 34.15 6.34 -7.07
N SER A 28 33.61 6.95 -6.02
CA SER A 28 33.88 6.58 -4.64
C SER A 28 33.30 5.19 -4.40
N SER A 29 34.14 4.22 -4.04
CA SER A 29 33.71 2.89 -3.60
C SER A 29 33.07 3.00 -2.22
N ALA A 30 31.82 3.49 -2.17
CA ALA A 30 31.05 3.52 -0.94
C ALA A 30 30.89 2.08 -0.43
N THR A 31 31.46 1.80 0.74
CA THR A 31 31.23 0.53 1.43
C THR A 31 29.74 0.45 1.76
N SER A 32 29.02 -0.45 1.08
CA SER A 32 27.59 -0.66 1.34
C SER A 32 27.42 -1.23 2.75
N VAL A 33 26.98 -0.40 3.70
CA VAL A 33 26.60 -0.85 5.03
C VAL A 33 25.28 -1.61 4.88
N ARG A 34 25.37 -2.95 4.91
CA ARG A 34 24.18 -3.79 4.83
C ARG A 34 23.37 -3.62 6.13
N PRO A 35 22.11 -3.17 6.07
CA PRO A 35 21.26 -3.09 7.25
C PRO A 35 21.08 -4.48 7.88
N SER A 36 20.94 -4.52 9.20
CA SER A 36 20.64 -5.75 9.92
C SER A 36 19.33 -6.37 9.43
N ALA A 37 19.20 -7.70 9.53
CA ALA A 37 18.00 -8.41 9.08
C ALA A 37 16.70 -7.87 9.71
N PRO A 38 16.64 -7.52 11.01
CA PRO A 38 15.45 -6.88 11.59
C PRO A 38 15.13 -5.54 10.92
N LYS A 39 16.14 -4.70 10.67
CA LYS A 39 15.94 -3.39 10.04
C LYS A 39 15.38 -3.51 8.62
N VAL A 40 15.85 -4.50 7.84
CA VAL A 40 15.30 -4.78 6.51
C VAL A 40 13.85 -5.25 6.59
N ARG A 41 13.53 -6.13 7.54
CA ARG A 41 12.15 -6.60 7.74
C ARG A 41 11.22 -5.43 8.07
N ASP A 42 11.62 -4.57 9.01
CA ASP A 42 10.81 -3.43 9.42
C ASP A 42 10.58 -2.44 8.27
N GLN A 43 11.62 -2.18 7.46
CA GLN A 43 11.50 -1.37 6.25
C GLN A 43 10.50 -1.97 5.25
N ARG A 44 10.55 -3.29 5.01
CA ARG A 44 9.62 -3.97 4.11
C ARG A 44 8.18 -3.91 4.63
N SER A 45 7.98 -4.13 5.94
CA SER A 45 6.67 -4.01 6.58
C SER A 45 6.11 -2.60 6.50
N ALA A 46 6.96 -1.57 6.64
CA ALA A 46 6.55 -0.17 6.49
C ALA A 46 6.08 0.14 5.06
N VAL A 47 6.83 -0.31 4.04
CA VAL A 47 6.45 -0.16 2.63
C VAL A 47 5.13 -0.88 2.35
N PHE A 48 4.98 -2.13 2.83
CA PHE A 48 3.75 -2.89 2.68
C PHE A 48 2.55 -2.19 3.30
N SER A 49 2.71 -1.65 4.51
CA SER A 49 1.63 -0.97 5.24
C SER A 49 1.22 0.32 4.54
N LEU A 50 2.18 1.08 4.01
CA LEU A 50 1.91 2.28 3.23
C LEU A 50 1.12 1.93 1.97
N GLU A 51 1.53 0.89 1.25
CA GLU A 51 0.83 0.46 0.03
C GLU A 51 -0.56 -0.10 0.34
N GLN A 52 -0.72 -0.86 1.42
CA GLN A 52 -2.03 -1.31 1.88
C GLN A 52 -2.96 -0.12 2.15
N ALA A 53 -2.48 0.91 2.82
CA ALA A 53 -3.25 2.13 3.08
C ALA A 53 -3.61 2.86 1.78
N ARG A 54 -2.66 2.97 0.84
CA ARG A 54 -2.88 3.58 -0.48
C ARG A 54 -3.98 2.86 -1.26
N GLN A 55 -3.95 1.53 -1.30
CA GLN A 55 -4.95 0.70 -1.98
C GLN A 55 -6.33 0.85 -1.33
N ARG A 56 -6.40 0.87 0.01
CA ARG A 56 -7.67 1.10 0.73
C ARG A 56 -8.25 2.49 0.47
N ALA A 57 -7.40 3.51 0.34
CA ALA A 57 -7.84 4.87 0.06
C ALA A 57 -8.48 5.02 -1.34
N LEU A 58 -8.25 4.09 -2.28
CA LEU A 58 -8.93 4.09 -3.59
C LEU A 58 -10.43 3.82 -3.50
N TYR A 59 -10.92 3.25 -2.40
CA TYR A 59 -12.33 2.95 -2.17
C TYR A 59 -12.89 3.76 -0.99
N PRO A 60 -12.97 5.11 -1.10
CA PRO A 60 -13.38 5.97 0.01
C PRO A 60 -14.86 5.81 0.37
N ARG A 61 -15.68 5.33 -0.56
CA ARG A 61 -17.09 4.98 -0.34
C ARG A 61 -17.29 3.49 -0.62
N THR A 62 -18.17 2.87 0.15
CA THR A 62 -18.50 1.45 -0.02
C THR A 62 -19.36 1.26 -1.27
N GLU A 63 -18.76 0.70 -2.32
CA GLU A 63 -19.46 0.24 -3.53
C GLU A 63 -19.86 -1.24 -3.34
N LYS A 64 -21.10 -1.57 -3.74
CA LYS A 64 -21.60 -2.94 -3.71
C LYS A 64 -21.34 -3.61 -5.06
N ILE A 65 -20.95 -4.88 -5.00
CA ILE A 65 -20.84 -5.75 -6.17
C ILE A 65 -21.70 -6.99 -5.95
N GLU A 66 -22.27 -7.47 -7.04
CA GLU A 66 -22.96 -8.74 -7.10
C GLU A 66 -21.97 -9.84 -7.47
N VAL A 67 -21.96 -10.91 -6.69
CA VAL A 67 -21.09 -12.07 -6.88
C VAL A 67 -21.98 -13.30 -6.98
N THR A 68 -21.96 -13.95 -8.14
CA THR A 68 -22.71 -15.20 -8.34
C THR A 68 -21.86 -16.39 -7.94
N LEU A 69 -22.38 -17.24 -7.06
CA LEU A 69 -21.74 -18.49 -6.68
C LEU A 69 -21.88 -19.51 -7.80
N GLN A 70 -20.74 -20.06 -8.21
CA GLN A 70 -20.67 -21.13 -9.19
C GLN A 70 -20.21 -22.46 -8.55
N ILE A 71 -20.90 -22.91 -7.51
CA ILE A 71 -20.52 -24.09 -6.70
C ILE A 71 -21.65 -25.12 -6.74
N PRO A 72 -21.34 -26.43 -6.83
CA PRO A 72 -22.37 -27.48 -6.74
C PRO A 72 -23.27 -27.30 -5.52
N GLY A 73 -24.59 -27.37 -5.72
CA GLY A 73 -25.58 -27.18 -4.66
C GLY A 73 -26.00 -25.72 -4.41
N LEU A 74 -25.25 -24.72 -4.89
CA LEU A 74 -25.55 -23.29 -4.71
C LEU A 74 -25.44 -22.48 -6.02
N GLN A 75 -25.47 -23.16 -7.16
CA GLN A 75 -25.35 -22.56 -8.48
C GLN A 75 -26.39 -21.46 -8.69
N GLY A 76 -25.94 -20.24 -8.99
CA GLY A 76 -26.82 -19.09 -9.24
C GLY A 76 -27.16 -18.27 -7.99
N THR A 77 -26.69 -18.64 -6.81
CA THR A 77 -26.86 -17.83 -5.59
C THR A 77 -26.12 -16.50 -5.75
N LEU A 78 -26.81 -15.39 -5.53
CA LEU A 78 -26.28 -14.04 -5.65
C LEU A 78 -25.89 -13.49 -4.27
N LEU A 79 -24.65 -13.06 -4.12
CA LEU A 79 -24.14 -12.42 -2.91
C LEU A 79 -23.82 -10.95 -3.18
N VAL A 80 -24.29 -10.07 -2.31
CA VAL A 80 -23.95 -8.64 -2.35
C VAL A 80 -22.77 -8.37 -1.43
N MET A 81 -21.63 -8.01 -2.04
CA MET A 81 -20.33 -7.85 -1.38
C MET A 81 -19.81 -6.42 -1.50
N ASN A 82 -18.88 -6.03 -0.64
CA ASN A 82 -18.22 -4.72 -0.71
C ASN A 82 -17.00 -4.83 -1.62
N LYS A 83 -16.97 -4.06 -2.71
CA LYS A 83 -15.82 -4.00 -3.62
C LYS A 83 -14.56 -3.55 -2.89
N GLY A 84 -13.43 -4.21 -3.15
CA GLY A 84 -12.14 -3.86 -2.56
C GLY A 84 -11.98 -4.13 -1.05
N VAL A 85 -13.02 -4.64 -0.38
CA VAL A 85 -13.01 -4.91 1.07
C VAL A 85 -13.43 -6.33 1.40
N SER A 86 -14.51 -6.83 0.79
CA SER A 86 -14.97 -8.19 1.00
C SER A 86 -13.98 -9.20 0.43
N THR A 87 -13.84 -10.32 1.13
CA THR A 87 -12.98 -11.45 0.74
C THR A 87 -13.83 -12.67 0.43
N PRO A 88 -13.30 -13.68 -0.30
CA PRO A 88 -14.01 -14.95 -0.50
C PRO A 88 -14.45 -15.62 0.80
N HIS A 89 -13.64 -15.53 1.87
CA HIS A 89 -14.03 -15.98 3.21
C HIS A 89 -15.27 -15.25 3.76
N SER A 90 -15.46 -13.98 3.39
CA SER A 90 -16.68 -13.25 3.76
C SER A 90 -17.92 -13.80 3.07
N CYS A 91 -17.79 -14.40 1.87
CA CYS A 91 -18.88 -15.08 1.18
C CYS A 91 -19.32 -16.33 1.94
N ALA A 92 -18.36 -17.18 2.33
CA ALA A 92 -18.63 -18.43 3.05
C ALA A 92 -19.28 -18.23 4.43
N ARG A 93 -19.09 -17.07 5.08
CA ARG A 93 -19.74 -16.74 6.36
C ARG A 93 -21.14 -16.13 6.22
N ARG A 94 -21.56 -15.79 5.00
CA ARG A 94 -22.90 -15.22 4.72
C ARG A 94 -23.93 -16.33 4.43
N GLU A 95 -23.50 -17.59 4.41
CA GLU A 95 -24.33 -18.79 4.38
C GLU A 95 -24.75 -19.21 5.80
#